data_AF-A0A7K4CTD1-F1
#
_entry.id   AF-A0A7K4CTD1-F1
#
_cell.length_a   1.000
_cell.length_b   1.000
_cell.length_c   1.000
_cell.angle_alpha   90.00
_cell.angle_beta   90.00
_cell.angle_gamma   90.00
#
_symmetry.space_group_name_H-M   'P 1'
#
loop_
_entity.id
_entity.type
_entity.pdbx_description
1 polymer ?
#
loop_
_entity_poly.entity_id
_entity_poly.type
_entity_poly.pdbx_seq_one_letter_code
_entity_poly.pdbx_strand_id
1 'polypeptide(L)' 'MRLPVVTGDILCKVVARLGFSMVHQKGSHTVWKHDDGRITTIRL' A
#
# COMPACT_ATOMS: atom_id res chain seq x y z
N MET A 1 -21.61 3.87 13.38
CA MET A 1 -21.04 3.37 12.09
C MET A 1 -19.76 2.63 12.40
N ARG A 2 -19.55 1.43 11.84
CA ARG A 2 -18.31 0.66 12.04
C ARG A 2 -17.57 0.62 10.70
N LEU A 3 -16.29 1.01 10.71
CA LEU A 3 -15.47 0.95 9.50
C LEU A 3 -15.19 -0.51 9.12
N PRO A 4 -15.08 -0.82 7.82
CA PRO A 4 -14.67 -2.13 7.37
C PRO A 4 -13.23 -2.40 7.79
N VAL A 5 -12.97 -3.62 8.25
CA VAL A 5 -11.60 -4.09 8.48
C VAL A 5 -11.00 -4.45 7.12
N VAL A 6 -9.86 -3.84 6.79
CA VAL A 6 -9.09 -4.10 5.58
C VAL A 6 -7.71 -4.61 5.96
N THR A 7 -7.24 -5.65 5.26
CA THR A 7 -5.91 -6.24 5.47
C THR A 7 -4.84 -5.55 4.62
N GLY A 8 -3.58 -5.78 4.95
CA GLY A 8 -2.43 -5.30 4.18
C GLY A 8 -2.47 -5.71 2.71
N ASP A 9 -2.80 -6.98 2.44
CA ASP A 9 -2.90 -7.51 1.06
C ASP A 9 -3.96 -6.79 0.24
N ILE A 10 -5.10 -6.44 0.86
CA ILE A 10 -6.17 -5.69 0.20
C ILE A 10 -5.66 -4.28 -0.13
N LEU A 11 -4.98 -3.61 0.82
CA LEU A 11 -4.40 -2.30 0.61
C LEU A 11 -3.35 -2.30 -0.50
N CYS A 12 -2.47 -3.29 -0.56
CA CYS A 12 -1.47 -3.43 -1.63
C CYS A 12 -2.12 -3.53 -3.01
N LYS A 13 -3.18 -4.33 -3.15
CA LYS A 13 -3.94 -4.44 -4.41
C LYS A 13 -4.61 -3.12 -4.79
N VAL A 14 -5.15 -2.38 -3.82
CA VAL A 14 -5.80 -1.08 -4.06
C VAL A 14 -4.78 -0.05 -4.52
N VAL A 15 -3.65 0.12 -3.83
CA VAL A 15 -2.65 1.13 -4.22
C VAL A 15 -2.00 0.81 -5.56
N ALA A 16 -1.78 -0.47 -5.88
CA ALA A 16 -1.30 -0.89 -7.20
C ALA A 16 -2.27 -0.45 -8.32
N ARG A 17 -3.58 -0.63 -8.11
CA ARG A 17 -4.61 -0.16 -9.06
C ARG A 17 -4.70 1.36 -9.16
N LEU A 18 -4.29 2.08 -8.13
CA LEU A 18 -4.23 3.54 -8.11
C LEU A 18 -2.94 4.10 -8.73
N GLY A 19 -2.07 3.25 -9.30
CA GLY A 19 -0.83 3.67 -9.96
C GLY A 19 0.39 3.73 -9.06
N PHE A 20 0.30 3.25 -7.82
CA PHE A 20 1.48 3.12 -6.98
C PHE A 20 2.28 1.88 -7.38
N SER A 21 3.60 2.01 -7.40
CA SER A 21 4.55 0.91 -7.56
C SER A 21 5.24 0.61 -6.22
N MET A 22 5.39 -0.67 -5.88
CA MET A 22 6.20 -1.07 -4.72
C MET A 22 7.68 -0.82 -5.04
N VAL A 23 8.37 -0.09 -4.17
CA VAL A 23 9.78 0.28 -4.37
C VAL A 23 10.72 -0.40 -3.38
N HIS A 24 10.21 -0.88 -2.24
CA HIS A 24 11.01 -1.53 -1.23
C HIS A 24 10.15 -2.43 -0.34
N GLN A 25 10.73 -3.52 0.17
CA GLN A 25 10.13 -4.35 1.21
C GLN A 25 11.20 -4.70 2.26
N LYS A 26 10.85 -4.53 3.53
CA LYS A 26 11.66 -4.98 4.67
C LYS A 26 10.76 -5.74 5.66
N GLY A 27 10.97 -7.05 5.73
CA GLY A 27 10.09 -7.92 6.51
C GLY A 27 8.63 -7.80 6.05
N SER A 28 7.72 -7.56 7.00
CA SER A 28 6.29 -7.37 6.73
C SER A 28 5.87 -5.94 6.39
N HIS A 29 6.80 -5.05 6.01
CA HIS A 29 6.47 -3.68 5.59
C HIS A 29 6.93 -3.45 4.16
N THR A 30 6.03 -2.90 3.35
CA THR A 30 6.25 -2.55 1.95
C THR A 30 6.10 -1.05 1.75
N VAL A 31 6.97 -0.45 0.95
CA VAL A 31 6.94 0.98 0.61
C VAL A 31 6.48 1.13 -0.83
N TRP A 32 5.53 2.02 -1.07
CA TRP A 32 4.88 2.26 -2.34
C TRP A 32 5.03 3.72 -2.73
N LYS A 33 5.34 3.98 -4.01
CA LYS A 33 5.46 5.34 -4.58
C LYS A 33 4.54 5.49 -5.77
N HIS A 34 3.92 6.65 -5.89
CA HIS A 34 3.18 7.07 -7.08
C HIS A 34 3.97 8.17 -7.80
N ASP A 35 3.83 8.27 -9.11
CA ASP A 35 4.59 9.22 -9.95
C ASP A 35 4.27 10.69 -9.65
N ASP A 36 3.14 10.96 -8.98
CA ASP A 36 2.77 12.28 -8.48
C ASP A 36 3.49 12.69 -7.18
N GLY A 37 4.43 11.88 -6.70
CA GLY A 37 5.24 12.14 -5.52
C GLY A 37 4.68 11.59 -4.21
N ARG A 38 3.48 10.99 -4.19
CA ARG A 38 2.93 10.35 -2.97
C ARG A 38 3.71 9.09 -2.62
N ILE A 39 3.91 8.89 -1.31
CA ILE A 39 4.58 7.71 -0.74
C ILE A 39 3.75 7.16 0.41
N THR A 40 3.60 5.83 0.48
CA THR A 40 2.95 5.17 1.62
C THR A 40 3.67 3.88 1.99
N THR A 41 3.54 3.48 3.27
CA THR A 41 4.06 2.22 3.79
C THR A 41 2.87 1.34 4.20
N ILE A 42 2.82 0.11 3.68
CA ILE A 42 1.76 -0.86 4.00
C ILE A 42 2.39 -2.03 4.75
N ARG A 43 1.81 -2.35 5.91
CA ARG A 43 2.11 -3.59 6.64
C ARG A 43 1.32 -4.74 6.02
N LEU A 44 2.01 -5.82 5.67
CA LEU A 44 1.46 -7.12 5.29
C LEU A 44 1.12 -7.94 6.54
#